data_AF-A0A938H5T3-F1
#
_entry.id   AF-A0A938H5T3-F1
#
_cell.length_a   1.000
_cell.length_b   1.000
_cell.length_c   1.000
_cell.angle_alpha   90.00
_cell.angle_beta   90.00
_cell.angle_gamma   90.00
#
_symmetry.space_group_name_H-M   'P 1'
#
loop_
_entity.id
_entity.type
_entity.pdbx_description
1 polymer ?
#
loop_
_entity_poly.entity_id
_entity_poly.type
_entity_poly.pdbx_seq_one_letter_code
_entity_poly.pdbx_strand_id
1 'polypeptide(L)'
;GLGGTAAGLAVGGGLTAGEAAATVFGHDLAYLSAIALTTTSDPDPFDERSPSMGRVATTWTLAGLGGYAVGRLYAGNTDHQVTVGDVETLWLTAGIGALAGATSVADAEAEPQTQAMAMLGGALVGTVVGERTLVRRRDLTPVEGQRLALGAGAGALMGIGIGVLTVGEVEASGSLALGFATAGAIGGVVLTERYLQPSADAGRYAALSRLRVDPIAIASTVTGRAGRHTLLSFTF
;
A
#
# COMPACT_ATOMS: atom_id res chain seq x y z
N GLY A 1 19.93 11.03 3.06
CA GLY A 1 19.36 12.40 3.03
C GLY A 1 19.48 13.00 1.64
N LEU A 2 20.49 13.84 1.40
CA LEU A 2 20.58 14.66 0.18
C LEU A 2 20.83 13.87 -1.13
N GLY A 3 21.68 12.85 -1.11
CA GLY A 3 21.93 12.01 -2.30
C GLY A 3 20.71 11.18 -2.72
N GLY A 4 19.92 10.70 -1.74
CA GLY A 4 18.66 10.00 -2.00
C GLY A 4 17.58 10.92 -2.56
N THR A 5 17.47 12.15 -2.05
CA THR A 5 16.54 13.15 -2.59
C THR A 5 16.94 13.61 -4.00
N ALA A 6 18.24 13.80 -4.28
CA ALA A 6 18.74 14.16 -5.60
C ALA A 6 18.57 13.02 -6.63
N ALA A 7 18.87 11.77 -6.23
CA ALA A 7 18.58 10.60 -7.06
C ALA A 7 17.07 10.45 -7.29
N GLY A 8 16.24 10.68 -6.27
CA GLY A 8 14.79 10.69 -6.38
C GLY A 8 14.26 11.77 -7.34
N LEU A 9 14.84 12.98 -7.34
CA LEU A 9 14.50 14.05 -8.27
C LEU A 9 14.99 13.77 -9.70
N ALA A 10 16.17 13.18 -9.87
CA ALA A 10 16.73 12.84 -11.17
C ALA A 10 15.98 11.66 -11.83
N VAL A 11 15.55 10.68 -11.04
CA VAL A 11 14.80 9.51 -11.50
C VAL A 11 13.30 9.78 -11.57
N GLY A 12 12.79 10.73 -10.78
CA GLY A 12 11.38 11.08 -10.68
C GLY A 12 10.83 11.92 -11.83
N GLY A 13 11.68 12.38 -12.75
CA GLY A 13 11.25 13.08 -13.96
C GLY A 13 10.33 12.21 -14.81
N GLY A 14 9.06 12.57 -14.91
CA GLY A 14 8.06 11.87 -15.73
C GLY A 14 7.22 10.82 -15.00
N LEU A 15 7.33 10.72 -13.67
CA LEU A 15 6.40 9.91 -12.87
C LEU A 15 5.12 10.69 -12.58
N THR A 16 3.98 10.01 -12.67
CA THR A 16 2.72 10.49 -12.11
C THR A 16 2.78 10.49 -10.58
N ALA A 17 1.90 11.25 -9.92
CA ALA A 17 1.86 11.31 -8.46
C ALA A 17 1.65 9.92 -7.81
N GLY A 18 0.81 9.08 -8.44
CA GLY A 18 0.59 7.71 -7.98
C GLY A 18 1.78 6.78 -8.19
N GLU A 19 2.48 6.88 -9.31
CA GLU A 19 3.74 6.14 -9.52
C GLU A 19 4.81 6.54 -8.51
N ALA A 20 4.95 7.84 -8.25
CA ALA A 20 5.88 8.33 -7.23
C ALA A 20 5.52 7.77 -5.85
N ALA A 21 4.25 7.84 -5.44
CA ALA A 21 3.79 7.26 -4.18
C ALA A 21 4.04 5.74 -4.12
N ALA A 22 3.74 5.01 -5.19
CA ALA A 22 3.95 3.56 -5.25
C ALA A 22 5.43 3.18 -5.17
N THR A 23 6.34 3.97 -5.77
CA THR A 23 7.78 3.74 -5.63
C THR A 23 8.28 3.91 -4.20
N VAL A 24 7.75 4.92 -3.48
CA VAL A 24 8.06 5.15 -2.06
C VAL A 24 7.53 4.01 -1.20
N PHE A 25 6.27 3.62 -1.42
CA PHE A 25 5.67 2.46 -0.74
C PHE A 25 6.48 1.17 -0.98
N GLY A 26 6.85 0.90 -2.23
CA GLY A 26 7.67 -0.26 -2.57
C GLY A 26 9.05 -0.23 -1.90
N HIS A 27 9.72 0.93 -1.90
CA HIS A 27 10.99 1.13 -1.20
C HIS A 27 10.85 0.81 0.29
N ASP A 28 9.90 1.45 0.96
CA ASP A 28 9.74 1.34 2.41
C ASP A 28 9.32 -0.08 2.82
N LEU A 29 8.42 -0.71 2.07
CA LEU A 29 8.00 -2.08 2.33
C LEU A 29 9.16 -3.06 2.14
N ALA A 30 9.98 -2.91 1.09
CA ALA A 30 11.17 -3.75 0.89
C ALA A 30 12.25 -3.48 1.94
N TYR A 31 12.45 -2.23 2.33
CA TYR A 31 13.37 -1.82 3.39
C TYR A 31 12.97 -2.41 4.75
N LEU A 32 11.69 -2.28 5.13
CA LEU A 32 11.15 -2.88 6.36
C LEU A 32 11.20 -4.40 6.32
N SER A 33 10.94 -5.01 5.16
CA SER A 33 11.09 -6.46 4.98
C SER A 33 12.54 -6.89 5.22
N ALA A 34 13.51 -6.14 4.70
CA ALA A 34 14.92 -6.43 4.91
C ALA A 34 15.32 -6.26 6.38
N ILE A 35 14.83 -5.23 7.08
CA ILE A 35 15.04 -5.07 8.53
C ILE A 35 14.49 -6.29 9.27
N ALA A 36 13.22 -6.64 9.04
CA ALA A 36 12.56 -7.76 9.70
C ALA A 36 13.26 -9.10 9.41
N LEU A 37 13.78 -9.30 8.20
CA LEU A 37 14.58 -10.49 7.89
C LEU A 37 15.95 -10.45 8.59
N THR A 38 16.63 -9.30 8.65
CA THR A 38 17.91 -9.20 9.35
C THR A 38 17.76 -9.41 10.85
N THR A 39 16.68 -8.93 11.48
CA THR A 39 16.39 -9.16 12.90
C THR A 39 16.17 -10.64 13.22
N THR A 40 15.77 -11.47 12.25
CA THR A 40 15.70 -12.93 12.45
C THR A 40 17.06 -13.59 12.59
N SER A 41 18.08 -13.06 11.90
CA SER A 41 19.43 -13.61 11.90
C SER A 41 20.37 -12.95 12.91
N ASP A 42 20.09 -11.69 13.25
CA ASP A 42 20.90 -10.86 14.15
C ASP A 42 19.94 -10.08 15.07
N PRO A 43 19.83 -10.43 16.37
CA PRO A 43 18.90 -9.79 17.28
C PRO A 43 19.24 -8.32 17.60
N ASP A 44 20.47 -7.87 17.30
CA ASP A 44 20.88 -6.47 17.45
C ASP A 44 21.49 -5.92 16.14
N PRO A 45 20.69 -5.78 15.07
CA PRO A 45 21.20 -5.38 13.77
C PRO A 45 21.54 -3.88 13.71
N PHE A 46 21.37 -3.17 14.82
CA PHE A 46 21.68 -1.75 14.96
C PHE A 46 22.93 -1.51 15.81
N ASP A 47 23.63 -2.55 16.27
CA ASP A 47 24.90 -2.40 16.97
C ASP A 47 25.98 -1.84 16.02
N GLU A 48 26.25 -0.54 16.15
CA GLU A 48 27.26 0.18 15.37
C GLU A 48 28.69 -0.36 15.60
N ARG A 49 28.92 -1.14 16.66
CA ARG A 49 30.21 -1.76 16.95
C ARG A 49 30.38 -3.10 16.24
N SER A 50 29.32 -3.63 15.64
CA SER A 50 29.37 -4.90 14.95
C SER A 50 30.10 -4.78 13.60
N PRO A 51 31.08 -5.65 13.30
CA PRO A 51 31.72 -5.71 11.98
C PRO A 51 30.75 -6.15 10.87
N SER A 52 29.52 -6.58 11.18
CA SER A 52 28.47 -6.88 10.20
C SER A 52 27.69 -5.64 9.74
N MET A 53 27.77 -4.50 10.44
CA MET A 53 26.92 -3.33 10.20
C MET A 53 27.00 -2.81 8.76
N GLY A 54 28.19 -2.83 8.14
CA GLY A 54 28.35 -2.47 6.73
C GLY A 54 27.60 -3.38 5.76
N ARG A 55 27.53 -4.69 6.06
CA ARG A 55 26.78 -5.67 5.23
C ARG A 55 25.27 -5.53 5.43
N VAL A 56 24.84 -5.29 6.67
CA VAL A 56 23.42 -5.06 7.02
C VAL A 56 22.92 -3.78 6.34
N ALA A 57 23.63 -2.66 6.49
CA ALA A 57 23.29 -1.39 5.85
C ALA A 57 23.25 -1.50 4.31
N THR A 58 24.20 -2.24 3.71
CA THR A 58 24.20 -2.51 2.27
C THR A 58 22.96 -3.31 1.86
N THR A 59 22.59 -4.34 2.63
CA THR A 59 21.42 -5.17 2.35
C THR A 59 20.13 -4.36 2.40
N TRP A 60 19.95 -3.53 3.42
CA TRP A 60 18.78 -2.66 3.55
C TRP A 60 18.70 -1.63 2.42
N THR A 61 19.82 -1.02 2.06
CA THR A 61 19.88 -0.06 0.95
C THR A 61 19.52 -0.72 -0.37
N LEU A 62 20.07 -1.91 -0.66
CA LEU A 62 19.75 -2.66 -1.87
C LEU A 62 18.28 -3.10 -1.90
N ALA A 63 17.73 -3.51 -0.76
CA ALA A 63 16.32 -3.85 -0.64
C ALA A 63 15.42 -2.64 -0.94
N GLY A 64 15.72 -1.47 -0.36
CA GLY A 64 15.01 -0.23 -0.63
C GLY A 64 15.06 0.17 -2.11
N LEU A 65 16.24 0.11 -2.74
CA LEU A 65 16.40 0.38 -4.17
C LEU A 65 15.63 -0.62 -5.05
N GLY A 66 15.66 -1.91 -4.68
CA GLY A 66 14.86 -2.94 -5.34
C GLY A 66 13.36 -2.66 -5.19
N GLY A 67 12.93 -2.26 -3.99
CA GLY A 67 11.55 -1.86 -3.68
C GLY A 67 11.08 -0.67 -4.52
N TYR A 68 11.95 0.32 -4.75
CA TYR A 68 11.65 1.45 -5.63
C TYR A 68 11.32 0.98 -7.06
N ALA A 69 12.12 0.07 -7.61
CA ALA A 69 11.89 -0.50 -8.94
C ALA A 69 10.61 -1.34 -8.99
N VAL A 70 10.36 -2.16 -7.96
CA VAL A 70 9.14 -2.97 -7.85
C VAL A 70 7.90 -2.08 -7.75
N GLY A 71 7.92 -1.02 -6.94
CA GLY A 71 6.82 -0.07 -6.81
C GLY A 71 6.51 0.64 -8.12
N ARG A 72 7.55 0.98 -8.90
CA ARG A 72 7.38 1.55 -10.24
C ARG A 72 6.76 0.55 -11.21
N LEU A 73 7.26 -0.69 -11.24
CA LEU A 73 6.73 -1.75 -12.12
C LEU A 73 5.27 -2.08 -11.77
N TYR A 74 4.96 -2.11 -10.48
CA TYR A 74 3.60 -2.24 -9.98
C TYR A 74 2.70 -1.13 -10.55
N ALA A 75 3.05 0.14 -10.30
CA ALA A 75 2.25 1.25 -10.81
C ALA A 75 2.25 1.33 -12.34
N GLY A 76 3.25 0.82 -13.05
CA GLY A 76 3.27 0.79 -14.52
C GLY A 76 2.43 -0.32 -15.15
N ASN A 77 2.31 -1.47 -14.48
CA ASN A 77 1.72 -2.69 -15.07
C ASN A 77 0.32 -3.04 -14.56
N THR A 78 -0.23 -2.31 -13.58
CA THR A 78 -1.60 -2.57 -13.11
C THR A 78 -2.65 -2.08 -14.11
N ASP A 79 -3.76 -2.83 -14.21
CA ASP A 79 -4.89 -2.49 -15.07
C ASP A 79 -5.68 -1.25 -14.58
N HIS A 80 -5.55 -0.92 -13.29
CA HIS A 80 -6.17 0.24 -12.65
C HIS A 80 -5.21 1.43 -12.63
N GLN A 81 -5.74 2.63 -12.43
CA GLN A 81 -4.91 3.81 -12.20
C GLN A 81 -4.48 3.82 -10.73
N VAL A 82 -3.18 3.77 -10.46
CA VAL A 82 -2.68 3.91 -9.09
C VAL A 82 -2.70 5.39 -8.73
N THR A 83 -3.37 5.73 -7.64
CA THR A 83 -3.41 7.07 -7.08
C THR A 83 -2.60 7.16 -5.77
N VAL A 84 -2.45 8.37 -5.25
CA VAL A 84 -1.82 8.58 -3.94
C VAL A 84 -2.72 8.02 -2.82
N GLY A 85 -4.04 8.16 -2.92
CA GLY A 85 -4.98 7.63 -1.91
C GLY A 85 -5.00 6.10 -1.88
N ASP A 86 -4.78 5.45 -3.02
CA ASP A 86 -4.62 4.00 -3.09
C ASP A 86 -3.39 3.55 -2.31
N VAL A 87 -2.26 4.21 -2.51
CA VAL A 87 -1.00 3.88 -1.81
C VAL A 87 -1.11 4.11 -0.31
N GLU A 88 -1.78 5.18 0.12
CA GLU A 88 -2.09 5.41 1.55
C GLU A 88 -2.95 4.28 2.12
N THR A 89 -3.89 3.77 1.33
CA THR A 89 -4.77 2.64 1.71
C THR A 89 -4.00 1.32 1.75
N LEU A 90 -3.00 1.12 0.88
CA LEU A 90 -2.08 -0.02 0.96
C LEU A 90 -1.23 0.03 2.24
N TRP A 91 -0.71 1.19 2.62
CA TRP A 91 -0.03 1.38 3.91
C TRP A 91 -0.93 1.07 5.10
N LEU A 92 -2.17 1.55 5.05
CA LEU A 92 -3.16 1.29 6.08
C LEU A 92 -3.42 -0.21 6.25
N THR A 93 -3.70 -0.90 5.14
CA THR A 93 -3.99 -2.34 5.15
C THR A 93 -2.76 -3.18 5.51
N ALA A 94 -1.56 -2.75 5.13
CA ALA A 94 -0.31 -3.31 5.63
C ALA A 94 -0.20 -3.15 7.15
N GLY A 95 -0.51 -1.98 7.70
CA GLY A 95 -0.51 -1.74 9.15
C GLY A 95 -1.53 -2.62 9.90
N ILE A 96 -2.76 -2.72 9.39
CA ILE A 96 -3.79 -3.62 9.95
C ILE A 96 -3.34 -5.08 9.87
N GLY A 97 -2.76 -5.48 8.75
CA GLY A 97 -2.18 -6.81 8.57
C GLY A 97 -1.06 -7.10 9.57
N ALA A 98 -0.16 -6.14 9.79
CA ALA A 98 0.92 -6.26 10.77
C ALA A 98 0.37 -6.44 12.19
N LEU A 99 -0.66 -5.68 12.57
CA LEU A 99 -1.35 -5.82 13.85
C LEU A 99 -2.03 -7.19 14.00
N ALA A 100 -2.67 -7.69 12.93
CA ALA A 100 -3.24 -9.03 12.91
C ALA A 100 -2.17 -10.11 13.08
N GLY A 101 -1.03 -9.93 12.41
CA GLY A 101 0.16 -10.78 12.56
C GLY A 101 0.67 -10.79 13.99
N ALA A 102 0.89 -9.62 14.59
CA ALA A 102 1.30 -9.48 16.00
C ALA A 102 0.31 -10.17 16.95
N THR A 103 -1.00 -9.98 16.73
CA THR A 103 -2.06 -10.61 17.53
C THR A 103 -1.94 -12.13 17.50
N SER A 104 -1.62 -12.73 16.35
CA SER A 104 -1.54 -14.19 16.20
C SER A 104 -0.44 -14.86 17.03
N VAL A 105 0.54 -14.08 17.49
CA VAL A 105 1.69 -14.56 18.28
C VAL A 105 1.77 -13.92 19.67
N ALA A 106 0.80 -13.10 20.05
CA ALA A 106 0.85 -12.29 21.26
C ALA A 106 0.68 -13.09 22.58
N ASP A 107 0.08 -14.28 22.53
CA ASP A 107 -0.07 -15.19 23.70
C ASP A 107 1.02 -16.25 23.79
N ALA A 108 1.75 -16.48 22.70
CA ALA A 108 2.96 -17.26 22.78
C ALA A 108 4.02 -16.37 23.42
N GLU A 109 4.85 -16.89 24.32
CA GLU A 109 6.13 -16.25 24.71
C GLU A 109 7.08 -16.25 23.50
N ALA A 110 6.63 -15.64 22.40
CA ALA A 110 7.23 -15.70 21.10
C ALA A 110 8.50 -14.87 21.12
N GLU A 111 9.57 -15.47 20.63
CA GLU A 111 10.83 -14.77 20.46
C GLU A 111 10.64 -13.53 19.56
N PRO A 112 11.40 -12.45 19.77
CA PRO A 112 11.29 -11.22 18.97
C PRO A 112 11.33 -11.44 17.45
N GLN A 113 12.08 -12.45 17.00
CA GLN A 113 12.17 -12.87 15.60
C GLN A 113 10.82 -13.38 15.08
N THR A 114 10.13 -14.20 15.87
CA THR A 114 8.81 -14.74 15.53
C THR A 114 7.78 -13.61 15.45
N GLN A 115 7.85 -12.65 16.38
CA GLN A 115 6.98 -11.47 16.36
C GLN A 115 7.22 -10.60 15.13
N ALA A 116 8.48 -10.29 14.79
CA ALA A 116 8.83 -9.52 13.61
C ALA A 116 8.36 -10.19 12.31
N MET A 117 8.54 -11.52 12.20
CA MET A 117 8.08 -12.29 11.04
C MET A 117 6.56 -12.38 10.94
N ALA A 118 5.86 -12.52 12.07
CA ALA A 118 4.40 -12.49 12.09
C ALA A 118 3.86 -11.12 11.65
N MET A 119 4.45 -10.03 12.14
CA MET A 119 4.11 -8.67 11.71
C MET A 119 4.40 -8.45 10.22
N LEU A 120 5.58 -8.86 9.75
CA LEU A 120 5.93 -8.74 8.33
C LEU A 120 4.98 -9.55 7.45
N GLY A 121 4.77 -10.82 7.77
CA GLY A 121 3.87 -11.70 7.03
C GLY A 121 2.44 -11.16 7.01
N GLY A 122 1.97 -10.68 8.17
CA GLY A 122 0.70 -9.98 8.31
C GLY A 122 0.62 -8.74 7.42
N ALA A 123 1.66 -7.90 7.42
CA ALA A 123 1.70 -6.69 6.59
C ALA A 123 1.60 -7.00 5.10
N LEU A 124 2.38 -7.97 4.62
CA LEU A 124 2.37 -8.40 3.22
C LEU A 124 0.99 -8.96 2.81
N VAL A 125 0.39 -9.81 3.64
CA VAL A 125 -0.96 -10.32 3.42
C VAL A 125 -1.97 -9.17 3.42
N GLY A 126 -1.83 -8.23 4.36
CA GLY A 126 -2.64 -7.03 4.47
C GLY A 126 -2.61 -6.19 3.20
N THR A 127 -1.41 -5.91 2.66
CA THR A 127 -1.23 -5.21 1.38
C THR A 127 -1.93 -5.95 0.23
N VAL A 128 -1.77 -7.27 0.12
CA VAL A 128 -2.39 -8.05 -0.97
C VAL A 128 -3.91 -8.07 -0.85
N VAL A 129 -4.44 -8.19 0.37
CA VAL A 129 -5.88 -8.14 0.61
C VAL A 129 -6.42 -6.75 0.31
N GLY A 130 -5.80 -5.70 0.84
CA GLY A 130 -6.16 -4.30 0.62
C GLY A 130 -6.15 -3.92 -0.86
N GLU A 131 -5.14 -4.40 -1.58
CA GLU A 131 -5.06 -4.22 -3.03
C GLU A 131 -6.28 -4.81 -3.75
N ARG A 132 -6.67 -6.04 -3.40
CA ARG A 132 -7.79 -6.73 -4.08
C ARG A 132 -9.17 -6.21 -3.68
N THR A 133 -9.34 -5.72 -2.45
CA THR A 133 -10.65 -5.38 -1.88
C THR A 133 -10.94 -3.89 -1.91
N LEU A 134 -9.94 -3.04 -1.67
CA LEU A 134 -10.10 -1.60 -1.54
C LEU A 134 -9.61 -0.87 -2.79
N VAL A 135 -8.34 -1.05 -3.15
CA VAL A 135 -7.65 -0.26 -4.19
C VAL A 135 -8.13 -0.62 -5.59
N ARG A 136 -8.01 -1.89 -6.01
CA ARG A 136 -8.34 -2.28 -7.40
C ARG A 136 -9.78 -1.97 -7.84
N ARG A 137 -10.69 -1.72 -6.90
CA ARG A 137 -12.11 -1.50 -7.18
C ARG A 137 -12.52 -0.03 -7.14
N ARG A 138 -11.66 0.86 -6.64
CA ARG A 138 -12.03 2.24 -6.30
C ARG A 138 -10.92 3.21 -6.70
N ASP A 139 -11.32 4.42 -7.02
CA ASP A 139 -10.40 5.52 -7.27
C ASP A 139 -10.34 6.38 -6.01
N LEU A 140 -9.36 6.13 -5.14
CA LEU A 140 -9.26 6.81 -3.84
C LEU A 140 -8.49 8.11 -3.96
N THR A 141 -9.13 9.22 -3.63
CA THR A 141 -8.43 10.50 -3.47
C THR A 141 -7.53 10.47 -2.22
N PRO A 142 -6.47 11.31 -2.16
CA PRO A 142 -5.63 11.42 -0.96
C PRO A 142 -6.45 11.74 0.31
N VAL A 143 -7.49 12.58 0.17
CA VAL A 143 -8.36 12.94 1.29
C VAL A 143 -9.17 11.74 1.78
N GLU A 144 -9.61 10.86 0.88
CA GLU A 144 -10.32 9.63 1.25
C GLU A 144 -9.39 8.61 1.89
N GLY A 145 -8.17 8.42 1.37
CA GLY A 145 -7.13 7.57 1.98
C GLY A 145 -6.84 8.00 3.43
N GLN A 146 -6.62 9.30 3.66
CA GLN A 146 -6.41 9.84 4.99
C GLN A 146 -7.63 9.62 5.92
N ARG A 147 -8.85 9.78 5.40
CA ARG A 147 -10.07 9.53 6.19
C ARG A 147 -10.22 8.05 6.55
N LEU A 148 -9.90 7.13 5.64
CA LEU A 148 -9.88 5.68 5.94
C LEU A 148 -8.87 5.38 7.05
N ALA A 149 -7.68 5.99 7.01
CA ALA A 149 -6.68 5.84 8.06
C ALA A 149 -7.14 6.38 9.41
N LEU A 150 -7.80 7.54 9.44
CA LEU A 150 -8.41 8.09 10.66
C LEU A 150 -9.54 7.18 11.18
N GLY A 151 -10.38 6.66 10.29
CA GLY A 151 -11.45 5.71 10.61
C GLY A 151 -10.90 4.43 11.25
N ALA A 152 -9.85 3.87 10.66
CA ALA A 152 -9.14 2.72 11.19
C ALA A 152 -8.51 3.01 12.56
N GLY A 153 -7.84 4.16 12.71
CA GLY A 153 -7.24 4.57 13.99
C GLY A 153 -8.29 4.73 15.10
N ALA A 154 -9.40 5.42 14.81
CA ALA A 154 -10.51 5.56 15.74
C ALA A 154 -11.15 4.20 16.07
N GLY A 155 -11.35 3.36 15.06
CA GLY A 155 -11.84 2.00 15.23
C GLY A 155 -10.93 1.15 16.11
N ALA A 156 -9.61 1.22 15.90
CA ALA A 156 -8.63 0.51 16.70
C ALA A 156 -8.67 0.94 18.16
N LEU A 157 -8.71 2.25 18.43
CA LEU A 157 -8.81 2.80 19.79
C LEU A 157 -10.10 2.38 20.49
N MET A 158 -11.23 2.40 19.78
CA MET A 158 -12.50 1.88 20.30
C MET A 158 -12.42 0.39 20.61
N GLY A 159 -11.79 -0.40 19.73
CA GLY A 159 -11.51 -1.81 19.93
C GLY A 159 -10.70 -2.06 21.20
N ILE A 160 -9.58 -1.35 21.37
CA ILE A 160 -8.75 -1.43 22.59
C ILE A 160 -9.62 -1.13 23.83
N GLY A 161 -10.43 -0.08 23.79
CA GLY A 161 -11.34 0.26 24.89
C GLY A 161 -12.31 -0.88 25.25
N ILE A 162 -12.89 -1.55 24.25
CA ILE A 162 -13.75 -2.73 24.45
C ILE A 162 -12.93 -3.89 25.05
N GLY A 163 -11.72 -4.14 24.55
CA GLY A 163 -10.83 -5.18 25.07
C GLY A 163 -10.49 -4.98 26.55
N VAL A 164 -10.15 -3.76 26.94
CA VAL A 164 -9.86 -3.42 28.35
C VAL A 164 -11.08 -3.63 29.24
N LEU A 165 -12.28 -3.22 28.79
CA LEU A 165 -13.52 -3.38 29.56
C LEU A 165 -13.98 -4.84 29.68
N THR A 166 -13.64 -5.69 28.73
CA THR A 166 -14.11 -7.08 28.68
C THR A 166 -13.25 -8.03 29.50
N VAL A 167 -11.93 -7.81 29.57
CA VAL A 167 -10.99 -8.71 30.25
C VAL A 167 -10.75 -8.32 31.71
N GLY A 168 -11.02 -7.07 32.08
CA GLY A 168 -10.70 -6.54 33.41
C GLY A 168 -9.20 -6.38 33.66
N GLU A 169 -8.82 -5.61 34.68
CA GLU A 169 -7.41 -5.21 34.91
C GLU A 169 -6.46 -6.37 35.31
N VAL A 170 -7.00 -7.52 35.73
CA VAL A 170 -6.21 -8.58 36.38
C VAL A 170 -5.65 -9.63 35.39
N GLU A 171 -6.22 -9.75 34.20
CA GLU A 171 -5.83 -10.76 33.20
C GLU A 171 -5.77 -10.19 31.76
N ALA A 172 -5.53 -8.90 31.60
CA ALA A 172 -5.43 -8.27 30.28
C ALA A 172 -4.25 -8.84 29.47
N SER A 173 -4.46 -9.96 28.80
CA SER A 173 -3.51 -10.51 27.85
C SER A 173 -3.39 -9.51 26.70
N GLY A 174 -2.16 -9.06 26.42
CA GLY A 174 -1.91 -8.07 25.37
C GLY A 174 -2.45 -8.49 24.00
N SER A 175 -2.57 -9.80 23.77
CA SER A 175 -3.20 -10.42 22.60
C SER A 175 -4.65 -10.01 22.39
N LEU A 176 -5.45 -9.94 23.46
CA LEU A 176 -6.88 -9.74 23.37
C LEU A 176 -7.19 -8.28 23.08
N ALA A 177 -6.44 -7.36 23.72
CA ALA A 177 -6.47 -5.94 23.39
C ALA A 177 -6.03 -5.67 21.94
N LEU A 178 -4.96 -6.32 21.46
CA LEU A 178 -4.50 -6.21 20.07
C LEU A 178 -5.49 -6.81 19.07
N GLY A 179 -6.15 -7.92 19.43
CA GLY A 179 -7.19 -8.55 18.63
C GLY A 179 -8.40 -7.63 18.45
N PHE A 180 -8.87 -7.02 19.55
CA PHE A 180 -9.92 -6.02 19.44
C PHE A 180 -9.47 -4.74 18.72
N ALA A 181 -8.22 -4.30 18.89
CA ALA A 181 -7.66 -3.18 18.13
C ALA A 181 -7.72 -3.47 16.62
N THR A 182 -7.31 -4.67 16.21
CA THR A 182 -7.32 -5.10 14.81
C THR A 182 -8.75 -5.17 14.27
N ALA A 183 -9.67 -5.82 15.00
CA ALA A 183 -11.08 -5.91 14.62
C ALA A 183 -11.73 -4.54 14.53
N GLY A 184 -11.43 -3.67 15.50
CA GLY A 184 -11.86 -2.28 15.53
C GLY A 184 -11.34 -1.48 14.35
N ALA A 185 -10.06 -1.64 13.98
CA ALA A 185 -9.46 -0.99 12.83
C ALA A 185 -10.17 -1.39 11.53
N ILE A 186 -10.40 -2.68 11.32
CA ILE A 186 -11.14 -3.21 10.17
C ILE A 186 -12.56 -2.63 10.14
N GLY A 187 -13.27 -2.65 11.28
CA GLY A 187 -14.61 -2.07 11.41
C GLY A 187 -14.63 -0.58 11.09
N GLY A 188 -13.63 0.17 11.56
CA GLY A 188 -13.42 1.58 11.27
C GLY A 188 -13.25 1.85 9.78
N VAL A 189 -12.40 1.09 9.09
CA VAL A 189 -12.24 1.16 7.63
C VAL A 189 -13.57 0.93 6.92
N VAL A 190 -14.27 -0.17 7.25
CA VAL A 190 -15.53 -0.54 6.60
C VAL A 190 -16.61 0.53 6.78
N LEU A 191 -16.74 1.09 7.99
CA LEU A 191 -17.71 2.15 8.28
C LEU A 191 -17.35 3.45 7.54
N THR A 192 -16.08 3.84 7.55
CA THR A 192 -15.62 5.04 6.84
C THR A 192 -15.77 4.89 5.34
N GLU A 193 -15.41 3.75 4.77
CA GLU A 193 -15.60 3.46 3.35
C GLU A 193 -17.07 3.56 2.95
N ARG A 194 -17.98 2.98 3.75
CA ARG A 194 -19.43 3.06 3.52
C ARG A 194 -19.97 4.49 3.61
N TYR A 195 -19.36 5.32 4.46
CA TYR A 195 -19.70 6.73 4.58
C TYR A 195 -19.18 7.57 3.41
N LEU A 196 -17.96 7.29 2.95
CA LEU A 196 -17.32 8.02 1.85
C LEU A 196 -17.95 7.69 0.48
N GLN A 197 -18.33 6.43 0.26
CA GLN A 197 -18.78 5.92 -1.03
C GLN A 197 -17.83 6.30 -2.19
N PRO A 198 -16.55 5.86 -2.15
CA PRO A 198 -15.58 6.25 -3.16
C PRO A 198 -16.04 5.83 -4.55
N SER A 199 -15.66 6.61 -5.55
CA SER A 199 -16.00 6.33 -6.94
C SER A 199 -15.43 4.97 -7.35
N ALA A 200 -16.20 4.20 -8.13
CA ALA A 200 -15.69 2.97 -8.71
C ALA A 200 -14.56 3.30 -9.70
N ASP A 201 -13.48 2.54 -9.67
CA ASP A 201 -12.39 2.73 -10.62
C ASP A 201 -12.88 2.46 -12.05
N ALA A 202 -12.69 3.44 -12.93
CA ALA A 202 -13.04 3.32 -14.34
C ALA A 202 -12.02 2.46 -15.10
N GLY A 203 -10.83 2.25 -14.54
CA GLY A 203 -9.70 1.55 -15.13
C GLY A 203 -8.78 2.50 -15.90
N ARG A 204 -7.49 2.14 -15.98
CA ARG A 204 -6.45 2.97 -16.63
C ARG A 204 -6.74 3.29 -18.09
N TYR A 205 -7.42 2.36 -18.77
CA TYR A 205 -7.78 2.49 -20.19
C TYR A 205 -9.23 2.96 -20.41
N ALA A 206 -9.93 3.42 -19.37
CA ALA A 206 -11.28 3.95 -19.51
C ALA A 206 -11.34 5.09 -20.53
N ALA A 207 -10.36 5.99 -20.48
CA ALA A 207 -10.24 7.08 -21.45
C ALA A 207 -10.05 6.57 -22.89
N LEU A 208 -9.34 5.46 -23.09
CA LEU A 208 -9.21 4.81 -24.41
C LEU A 208 -10.51 4.11 -24.83
N SER A 209 -11.29 3.58 -23.90
CA SER A 209 -12.62 3.01 -24.22
C SER A 209 -13.63 4.08 -24.68
N ARG A 210 -13.43 5.33 -24.26
CA ARG A 210 -14.19 6.51 -24.73
C ARG A 210 -13.70 7.06 -26.06
N LEU A 211 -12.55 6.58 -26.54
CA LEU A 211 -11.90 6.94 -27.78
C LEU A 211 -12.38 5.98 -28.89
N ARG A 212 -13.37 6.40 -29.67
CA ARG A 212 -13.83 5.64 -30.84
C ARG A 212 -13.01 6.05 -32.06
N VAL A 213 -12.32 5.06 -32.62
CA VAL A 213 -11.71 5.18 -33.95
C VAL A 213 -12.73 4.71 -34.97
N ASP A 214 -13.05 5.54 -35.96
CA ASP A 214 -13.91 5.15 -37.06
C ASP A 214 -13.05 4.58 -38.22
N PRO A 215 -13.01 3.25 -38.41
CA PRO A 215 -12.16 2.64 -39.43
C PRO A 215 -12.60 3.02 -40.84
N ILE A 216 -13.88 3.36 -41.06
CA ILE A 216 -14.39 3.78 -42.36
C ILE A 216 -13.88 5.18 -42.69
N ALA A 217 -13.83 6.06 -41.69
CA ALA A 217 -13.26 7.41 -41.82
C ALA A 217 -11.75 7.37 -42.16
N ILE A 218 -11.01 6.41 -41.61
CA ILE A 218 -9.59 6.17 -41.94
C ILE A 218 -9.47 5.63 -43.37
N ALA A 219 -10.27 4.64 -43.74
CA ALA A 219 -10.24 4.07 -45.09
C ALA A 219 -10.62 5.12 -46.17
N SER A 220 -11.59 5.99 -45.88
CA SER A 220 -12.01 7.04 -46.81
C SER A 220 -10.96 8.14 -46.96
N THR A 221 -10.20 8.47 -45.90
CA THR A 221 -9.06 9.38 -46.00
C THR A 221 -7.90 8.78 -46.78
N VAL A 222 -7.57 7.50 -46.58
CA VAL A 222 -6.51 6.81 -47.34
C VAL A 222 -6.84 6.69 -48.83
N THR A 223 -8.10 6.48 -49.18
CA THR A 223 -8.56 6.40 -50.58
C THR A 223 -8.77 7.75 -51.25
N GLY A 224 -8.44 8.87 -50.59
CA GLY A 224 -8.54 10.21 -51.16
C GLY A 224 -9.98 10.67 -51.42
N ARG A 225 -10.96 10.07 -50.74
CA ARG A 225 -12.37 10.42 -50.91
C ARG A 225 -12.61 11.81 -50.29
N ALA A 226 -13.09 12.75 -51.08
CA ALA A 226 -13.39 14.10 -50.58
C ALA A 226 -14.60 14.06 -49.62
N GLY A 227 -14.39 14.47 -48.37
CA GLY A 227 -15.44 14.49 -47.33
C GLY A 227 -14.90 14.88 -45.95
N ARG A 228 -15.79 15.31 -45.05
CA ARG A 228 -15.47 15.47 -43.62
C ARG A 228 -15.55 14.10 -42.96
N HIS A 229 -14.42 13.60 -42.49
CA HIS A 229 -14.30 12.30 -41.84
C HIS A 229 -13.86 12.50 -40.39
N THR A 230 -14.68 12.08 -39.43
CA THR A 230 -14.32 12.09 -38.02
C THR A 230 -13.45 10.89 -37.72
N LEU A 231 -12.13 11.08 -37.70
CA LEU A 231 -11.18 9.99 -37.48
C LEU A 231 -11.17 9.50 -36.03
N LEU A 232 -11.41 10.44 -35.10
CA LEU A 232 -11.41 10.21 -33.66
C LEU A 232 -12.61 10.90 -33.03
N SER A 233 -13.37 10.13 -32.26
CA SER A 233 -14.47 10.60 -31.44
C SER A 233 -14.12 10.37 -29.97
N PHE A 234 -14.24 11.42 -29.17
CA PHE A 234 -14.10 11.34 -27.72
C PHE A 234 -15.46 11.65 -27.08
N THR A 235 -15.92 10.76 -26.19
CA THR A 235 -17.19 10.93 -25.49
C THR A 235 -16.90 11.35 -24.06
N PHE A 236 -17.39 12.51 -23.64
CA PHE A 236 -17.17 13.07 -22.30
C PHE A 236 -18.18 12.52 -21.29
#